data_AF-A0A2K9PTN2-F1
#
_entry.id   AF-A0A2K9PTN2-F1
#
_cell.length_a   1.000
_cell.length_b   1.000
_cell.length_c   1.000
_cell.angle_alpha   90.00
_cell.angle_beta   90.00
_cell.angle_gamma   90.00
#
_symmetry.space_group_name_H-M   'P 1'
#
loop_
_entity.id
_entity.type
_entity.pdbx_description
1 polymer ?
#
loop_
_entity_poly.entity_id
_entity_poly.type
_entity_poly.pdbx_seq_one_letter_code
_entity_poly.pdbx_strand_id
1 'polypeptide(L)'
;MKKYTFILLTLFFLGITACEDQKIGFLTTEFALYDPNGIVINYANADQQRIDNDVPWVTLPIQGIQGTAPILMSIYDVKSETTFDLEKFKEEVTVRGNGVIQVPLNNTIPPGSYLISLKVDNEGYSDIVPDVFTIIIE
;
A
#
# COMPACT_ATOMS: atom_id res chain seq x y z
N MET A 1 -43.72 -10.20 45.83
CA MET A 1 -43.88 -10.33 44.35
C MET A 1 -43.30 -9.15 43.60
N LYS A 2 -43.73 -7.90 43.86
CA LYS A 2 -43.23 -6.67 43.18
C LYS A 2 -41.70 -6.45 43.23
N LYS A 3 -41.01 -6.82 44.33
CA LYS A 3 -39.54 -6.71 44.47
C LYS A 3 -38.79 -7.64 43.51
N TYR A 4 -39.27 -8.87 43.30
CA TYR A 4 -38.66 -9.82 42.38
C TYR A 4 -38.95 -9.47 40.91
N THR A 5 -40.10 -8.85 40.64
CA THR A 5 -40.42 -8.29 39.32
C THR A 5 -39.46 -7.18 38.93
N PHE A 6 -39.10 -6.28 39.86
CA PHE A 6 -38.15 -5.20 39.59
C PHE A 6 -36.72 -5.71 39.34
N ILE A 7 -36.30 -6.76 40.07
CA ILE A 7 -35.00 -7.43 39.89
C ILE A 7 -34.95 -8.17 38.54
N LEU A 8 -36.02 -8.85 38.14
CA LEU A 8 -36.10 -9.51 36.83
C LEU A 8 -36.05 -8.49 35.68
N LEU A 9 -36.72 -7.34 35.83
CA LEU A 9 -36.76 -6.30 34.81
C LEU A 9 -35.38 -5.64 34.63
N THR A 10 -34.64 -5.40 35.72
CA THR A 10 -33.28 -4.85 35.66
C THR A 10 -32.28 -5.83 35.08
N LEU A 11 -32.39 -7.12 35.37
CA LEU A 11 -31.55 -8.16 34.75
C LEU A 11 -31.77 -8.27 33.23
N PHE A 12 -33.01 -8.06 32.77
CA PHE A 12 -33.37 -8.10 31.35
C PHE A 12 -32.78 -6.91 30.58
N PHE A 13 -32.73 -5.71 31.17
CA PHE A 13 -32.13 -4.53 30.55
C PHE A 13 -30.58 -4.58 30.48
N LEU A 14 -29.92 -5.31 31.37
CA LEU A 14 -28.46 -5.53 31.35
C LEU A 14 -28.00 -6.47 30.21
N GLY A 15 -28.90 -7.30 29.67
CA GLY A 15 -28.57 -8.24 28.59
C GLY A 15 -28.59 -7.64 27.18
N ILE A 16 -29.12 -6.41 27.00
CA ILE A 16 -29.39 -5.82 25.68
C ILE A 16 -28.29 -4.88 25.19
N THR A 17 -27.28 -4.57 26.01
CA THR A 17 -26.20 -3.64 25.65
C THR A 17 -24.95 -4.33 25.11
N ALA A 18 -24.98 -5.65 24.91
CA ALA A 18 -23.88 -6.41 24.33
C ALA A 18 -24.04 -6.51 22.80
N CYS A 19 -23.99 -5.36 22.12
CA CYS A 19 -23.79 -5.30 20.68
C CYS A 19 -22.44 -4.63 20.44
N GLU A 20 -21.37 -5.41 20.54
CA GLU A 20 -20.05 -4.99 20.11
C GLU A 20 -19.94 -5.36 18.64
N ASP A 21 -19.91 -4.36 17.74
CA ASP A 21 -19.66 -4.60 16.32
C ASP A 21 -18.28 -5.25 16.18
N GLN A 22 -18.24 -6.56 15.94
CA GLN A 22 -16.98 -7.25 15.64
C GLN A 22 -16.50 -6.75 14.29
N LYS A 23 -15.38 -6.03 14.30
CA LYS A 23 -14.72 -5.56 13.09
C LYS A 23 -14.34 -6.78 12.24
N ILE A 24 -14.97 -6.89 11.07
CA ILE A 24 -14.73 -8.00 10.14
C ILE A 24 -13.34 -7.81 9.52
N GLY A 25 -12.55 -8.89 9.51
CA GLY A 25 -11.27 -8.95 8.80
C GLY A 25 -10.04 -8.62 9.65
N PHE A 26 -8.89 -8.54 8.97
CA PHE A 26 -7.61 -8.16 9.57
C PHE A 26 -6.65 -7.65 8.49
N LEU A 27 -5.62 -6.93 8.90
CA LEU A 27 -4.49 -6.52 8.07
C LEU A 27 -3.21 -6.57 8.92
N THR A 28 -2.15 -7.16 8.37
CA THR A 28 -0.79 -7.14 8.94
C THR A 28 0.23 -6.95 7.83
N THR A 29 1.19 -6.07 8.11
CA THR A 29 2.29 -5.70 7.22
C THR A 29 3.65 -5.81 7.92
N GLU A 30 3.74 -6.53 9.04
CA GLU A 30 4.97 -6.68 9.85
C GLU A 30 6.16 -7.20 9.03
N PHE A 31 5.89 -8.09 8.08
CA PHE A 31 6.90 -8.69 7.20
C PHE A 31 6.84 -8.13 5.77
N ALA A 32 6.17 -7.00 5.57
CA ALA A 32 6.00 -6.42 4.25
C ALA A 32 7.34 -5.93 3.69
N LEU A 33 7.77 -6.54 2.59
CA LEU A 33 9.03 -6.20 1.93
C LEU A 33 9.01 -6.55 0.45
N TYR A 34 9.88 -5.86 -0.31
CA TYR A 34 10.26 -6.28 -1.66
C TYR A 34 11.60 -7.01 -1.62
N ASP A 35 11.73 -8.05 -2.44
CA ASP A 35 13.00 -8.73 -2.69
C ASP A 35 13.15 -8.99 -4.20
N PRO A 36 14.01 -8.23 -4.91
CA PRO A 36 14.86 -7.16 -4.40
C PRO A 36 14.06 -5.91 -4.01
N ASN A 37 14.59 -5.08 -3.10
CA ASN A 37 13.96 -3.84 -2.63
C ASN A 37 14.34 -2.59 -3.44
N GLY A 38 14.84 -2.76 -4.66
CA GLY A 38 15.09 -1.64 -5.55
C GLY A 38 15.36 -2.04 -6.98
N ILE A 39 15.33 -1.03 -7.85
CA ILE A 39 15.58 -1.14 -9.29
C ILE A 39 16.38 0.07 -9.78
N VAL A 40 17.30 -0.18 -10.71
CA VAL A 40 17.96 0.87 -11.49
C VAL A 40 17.30 0.93 -12.87
N ILE A 41 16.84 2.11 -13.24
CA ILE A 41 16.21 2.42 -14.52
C ILE A 41 17.18 3.27 -15.32
N ASN A 42 17.61 2.75 -16.46
CA ASN A 42 18.43 3.46 -17.41
C ASN A 42 17.70 3.53 -18.76
N TYR A 43 17.11 4.68 -19.06
CA TYR A 43 16.30 4.84 -20.27
C TYR A 43 17.12 4.75 -21.56
N ALA A 44 18.40 5.12 -21.53
CA ALA A 44 19.29 5.03 -22.69
C ALA A 44 19.60 3.58 -23.09
N ASN A 45 19.43 2.63 -22.16
CA ASN A 45 19.70 1.21 -22.35
C ASN A 45 18.43 0.35 -22.43
N ALA A 46 17.26 0.95 -22.68
CA ALA A 46 16.03 0.20 -22.87
C ALA A 46 16.16 -0.74 -24.09
N ASP A 47 15.74 -2.00 -23.95
CA ASP A 47 15.78 -2.96 -25.04
C ASP A 47 14.75 -2.62 -26.14
N GLN A 48 15.02 -3.04 -27.38
CA GLN A 48 14.17 -2.70 -28.52
C GLN A 48 12.73 -3.21 -28.35
N GLN A 49 12.54 -4.39 -27.75
CA GLN A 49 11.19 -4.94 -27.55
C GLN A 49 10.38 -4.07 -26.58
N ARG A 50 11.02 -3.54 -25.54
CA ARG A 50 10.40 -2.58 -24.64
C ARG A 50 9.99 -1.29 -25.36
N ILE A 51 10.89 -0.74 -26.17
CA ILE A 51 10.64 0.48 -26.96
C ILE A 51 9.47 0.27 -27.93
N ASP A 52 9.50 -0.82 -28.68
CA ASP A 52 8.50 -1.12 -29.71
C ASP A 52 7.08 -1.32 -29.13
N ASN A 53 6.98 -1.73 -27.86
CA ASN A 53 5.72 -2.06 -27.22
C ASN A 53 5.36 -1.14 -26.03
N ASP A 54 6.09 -0.04 -25.82
CA ASP A 54 5.90 0.92 -24.71
C ASP A 54 5.82 0.22 -23.33
N VAL A 55 6.70 -0.75 -23.09
CA VAL A 55 6.64 -1.60 -21.88
C VAL A 55 7.18 -0.83 -20.67
N PRO A 56 6.39 -0.67 -19.58
CA PRO A 56 6.86 0.02 -18.38
C PRO A 56 7.95 -0.79 -17.64
N TRP A 57 8.75 -0.10 -16.84
CA TRP A 57 9.56 -0.74 -15.80
C TRP A 57 8.64 -1.19 -14.67
N VAL A 58 8.77 -2.43 -14.22
CA VAL A 58 7.91 -3.00 -13.18
C VAL A 58 8.74 -3.70 -12.11
N THR A 59 8.27 -3.64 -10.87
CA THR A 59 8.84 -4.38 -9.75
C THR A 59 8.28 -5.80 -9.67
N LEU A 60 8.89 -6.63 -8.82
CA LEU A 60 8.19 -7.82 -8.33
C LEU A 60 7.07 -7.41 -7.36
N PRO A 61 6.07 -8.26 -7.13
CA PRO A 61 5.04 -8.02 -6.11
C PRO A 61 5.65 -7.91 -4.71
N ILE A 62 5.05 -7.08 -3.86
CA ILE A 62 5.42 -7.01 -2.45
C ILE A 62 5.03 -8.31 -1.74
N GLN A 63 5.86 -8.77 -0.83
CA GLN A 63 5.64 -9.98 -0.03
C GLN A 63 5.29 -9.62 1.41
N GLY A 64 4.78 -10.58 2.18
CA GLY A 64 4.61 -10.43 3.63
C GLY A 64 3.40 -9.60 4.10
N ILE A 65 2.56 -9.14 3.18
CA ILE A 65 1.24 -8.56 3.53
C ILE A 65 0.23 -9.70 3.70
N GLN A 66 -0.49 -9.70 4.82
CA GLN A 66 -1.62 -10.60 5.03
C GLN A 66 -2.85 -9.80 5.47
N GLY A 67 -4.00 -10.14 4.92
CA GLY A 67 -5.24 -9.51 5.32
C GLY A 67 -6.44 -10.05 4.56
N THR A 68 -7.62 -9.62 4.98
CA THR A 68 -8.87 -9.93 4.28
C THR A 68 -8.94 -9.15 2.98
N ALA A 69 -9.25 -9.83 1.88
CA ALA A 69 -9.40 -9.21 0.57
C ALA A 69 -10.68 -8.37 0.49
N PRO A 70 -10.71 -7.28 -0.30
CA PRO A 70 -9.63 -6.79 -1.16
C PRO A 70 -8.57 -5.99 -0.38
N ILE A 71 -7.30 -6.18 -0.74
CA ILE A 71 -6.18 -5.36 -0.26
C ILE A 71 -5.81 -4.39 -1.38
N LEU A 72 -5.84 -3.10 -1.08
CA LEU A 72 -5.49 -2.01 -1.97
C LEU A 72 -4.18 -1.39 -1.53
N MET A 73 -3.37 -0.97 -2.51
CA MET A 73 -2.07 -0.35 -2.24
C MET A 73 -1.89 0.90 -3.10
N SER A 74 -1.31 1.93 -2.51
CA SER A 74 -0.98 3.18 -3.19
C SER A 74 0.33 3.75 -2.67
N ILE A 75 0.95 4.66 -3.42
CA ILE A 75 2.07 5.45 -2.92
C ILE A 75 1.55 6.33 -1.77
N TYR A 76 2.23 6.25 -0.63
CA TYR A 76 1.97 7.12 0.53
C TYR A 76 2.91 8.32 0.54
N ASP A 77 4.20 8.04 0.42
CA ASP A 77 5.25 9.05 0.45
C ASP A 77 6.42 8.64 -0.46
N VAL A 78 7.16 9.64 -0.91
CA VAL A 78 8.38 9.44 -1.69
C VAL A 78 9.43 10.39 -1.12
N LYS A 79 10.60 9.86 -0.79
CA LYS A 79 11.76 10.63 -0.36
C LYS A 79 12.81 10.62 -1.45
N SER A 80 13.49 11.75 -1.62
CA SER A 80 14.61 11.87 -2.53
C SER A 80 15.68 12.76 -1.92
N GLU A 81 16.96 12.41 -2.14
CA GLU A 81 18.11 13.23 -1.74
C GLU A 81 18.23 14.49 -2.60
N THR A 82 17.59 14.49 -3.77
CA THR A 82 17.57 15.59 -4.71
C THR A 82 16.34 16.46 -4.52
N THR A 83 16.51 17.78 -4.57
CA THR A 83 15.43 18.79 -4.44
C THR A 83 14.58 18.88 -5.71
N PHE A 84 14.00 17.76 -6.15
CA PHE A 84 13.07 17.74 -7.28
C PHE A 84 11.63 17.91 -6.83
N ASP A 85 10.79 18.33 -7.77
CA ASP A 85 9.34 18.28 -7.61
C ASP A 85 8.89 16.82 -7.65
N LEU A 86 8.65 16.25 -6.47
CA LEU A 86 8.23 14.86 -6.28
C LEU A 86 6.78 14.62 -6.69
N GLU A 87 6.01 15.68 -6.98
CA GLU A 87 4.62 15.52 -7.41
C GLU A 87 4.55 14.86 -8.79
N LYS A 88 5.46 15.20 -9.71
CA LYS A 88 5.58 14.51 -11.00
C LYS A 88 5.83 13.01 -10.86
N PHE A 89 6.69 12.62 -9.93
CA PHE A 89 6.94 11.21 -9.66
C PHE A 89 5.64 10.51 -9.24
N LYS A 90 4.88 11.11 -8.32
CA LYS A 90 3.61 10.56 -7.83
C LYS A 90 2.51 10.54 -8.89
N GLU A 91 2.52 11.47 -9.86
CA GLU A 91 1.58 11.52 -10.98
C GLU A 91 1.84 10.40 -12.00
N GLU A 92 3.10 10.09 -12.28
CA GLU A 92 3.48 9.17 -13.36
C GLU A 92 3.70 7.72 -12.88
N VAL A 93 4.14 7.52 -11.64
CA VAL A 93 4.38 6.18 -11.07
C VAL A 93 3.11 5.62 -10.46
N THR A 94 2.76 4.38 -10.81
CA THR A 94 1.53 3.72 -10.34
C THR A 94 1.82 2.46 -9.55
N VAL A 95 0.92 2.12 -8.63
CA VAL A 95 0.92 0.83 -7.91
C VAL A 95 -0.27 0.03 -8.41
N ARG A 96 -0.02 -1.17 -8.92
CA ARG A 96 -1.07 -2.09 -9.39
C ARG A 96 -1.02 -3.39 -8.58
N GLY A 97 -1.90 -4.33 -8.88
CA GLY A 97 -2.18 -5.54 -8.09
C GLY A 97 -0.98 -6.15 -7.36
N ASN A 98 -1.20 -6.68 -6.16
CA ASN A 98 -0.15 -7.20 -5.27
C ASN A 98 1.05 -6.23 -5.08
N GLY A 99 0.82 -4.92 -5.18
CA GLY A 99 1.80 -3.89 -4.89
C GLY A 99 2.78 -3.59 -6.02
N VAL A 100 2.68 -4.22 -7.20
CA VAL A 100 3.64 -3.99 -8.29
C VAL A 100 3.71 -2.51 -8.66
N ILE A 101 4.88 -1.90 -8.47
CA ILE A 101 5.15 -0.51 -8.81
C ILE A 101 5.53 -0.46 -10.30
N GLN A 102 4.94 0.48 -11.03
CA GLN A 102 5.15 0.66 -12.47
C GLN A 102 5.61 2.07 -12.78
N VAL A 103 6.74 2.17 -13.49
CA VAL A 103 7.24 3.42 -14.08
C VAL A 103 7.05 3.35 -15.60
N PRO A 104 6.25 4.24 -16.20
CA PRO A 104 6.05 4.27 -17.65
C PRO A 104 7.39 4.36 -18.40
N LEU A 105 7.48 3.77 -19.60
CA LEU A 105 8.69 3.93 -20.41
C LEU A 105 8.91 5.39 -20.78
N ASN A 106 7.85 6.05 -21.24
CA ASN A 106 7.82 7.47 -21.56
C ASN A 106 7.29 8.24 -20.35
N ASN A 107 8.16 8.96 -19.67
CA ASN A 107 7.85 9.74 -18.47
C ASN A 107 8.77 10.97 -18.40
N THR A 108 8.49 11.89 -17.48
CA THR A 108 9.26 13.14 -17.29
C THR A 108 9.95 13.21 -15.92
N ILE A 109 10.13 12.06 -15.28
CA ILE A 109 10.77 11.94 -13.97
C ILE A 109 12.27 12.23 -14.11
N PRO A 110 12.84 13.18 -13.34
CA PRO A 110 14.25 13.51 -13.44
C PRO A 110 15.15 12.37 -12.90
N PRO A 111 16.41 12.28 -13.36
CA PRO A 111 17.39 11.37 -12.77
C PRO A 111 17.56 11.61 -11.27
N GLY A 112 17.60 10.55 -10.47
CA GLY A 112 17.60 10.65 -9.03
C GLY A 112 17.33 9.33 -8.33
N SER A 113 17.40 9.36 -6.99
CA SER A 113 17.03 8.23 -6.12
C SER A 113 15.73 8.53 -5.42
N TYR A 114 14.77 7.61 -5.49
CA TYR A 114 13.41 7.75 -4.98
C TYR A 114 13.08 6.58 -4.07
N LEU A 115 12.97 6.86 -2.77
CA LEU A 115 12.62 5.90 -1.74
C LEU A 115 11.11 5.98 -1.44
N ILE A 116 10.39 4.90 -1.71
CA ILE A 116 8.94 4.85 -1.76
C ILE A 116 8.40 4.21 -0.48
N SER A 117 7.40 4.86 0.11
CA SER A 117 6.55 4.29 1.16
C SER A 117 5.17 3.97 0.58
N LEU A 118 4.59 2.84 0.96
CA LEU A 118 3.27 2.42 0.50
C LEU A 118 2.22 2.52 1.61
N LYS A 119 1.01 2.90 1.22
CA LYS A 119 -0.19 2.73 2.03
C LYS A 119 -0.85 1.43 1.63
N VAL A 120 -1.22 0.61 2.62
CA VAL A 120 -1.94 -0.65 2.44
C VAL A 120 -3.28 -0.53 3.14
N ASP A 121 -4.37 -0.71 2.40
CA ASP A 121 -5.73 -0.59 2.89
C ASP A 121 -6.51 -1.88 2.68
N ASN A 122 -7.38 -2.24 3.62
CA ASN A 122 -8.49 -3.15 3.40
C ASN A 122 -9.71 -2.71 4.22
N GLU A 123 -10.78 -3.51 4.23
CA GLU A 123 -12.02 -3.14 4.92
C GLU A 123 -11.78 -2.85 6.42
N GLY A 124 -11.85 -1.57 6.78
CA GLY A 124 -11.69 -1.09 8.14
C GLY A 124 -10.24 -0.96 8.63
N TYR A 125 -9.22 -1.45 7.92
CA TYR A 125 -7.81 -1.33 8.34
C TYR A 125 -6.95 -0.60 7.31
N SER A 126 -5.93 0.07 7.81
CA SER A 126 -4.97 0.83 7.03
C SER A 126 -3.63 0.78 7.74
N ASP A 127 -2.56 0.54 7.01
CA ASP A 127 -1.20 0.62 7.53
C ASP A 127 -0.25 1.26 6.51
N ILE A 128 0.84 1.84 7.01
CA ILE A 128 1.91 2.39 6.18
C ILE A 128 3.11 1.44 6.24
N VAL A 129 3.60 1.05 5.07
CA VAL A 129 4.85 0.32 4.91
C VAL A 129 5.91 1.33 4.45
N PRO A 130 6.70 1.91 5.39
CA PRO A 130 7.60 3.00 5.08
C PRO A 130 8.84 2.49 4.33
N ASP A 131 9.37 3.34 3.45
CA ASP A 131 10.72 3.21 2.88
C ASP A 131 11.03 1.80 2.31
N VAL A 132 10.05 1.23 1.60
CA VAL A 132 10.02 -0.20 1.26
C VAL A 132 10.66 -0.52 -0.09
N PHE A 133 10.78 0.46 -0.98
CA PHE A 133 11.35 0.26 -2.31
C PHE A 133 12.11 1.47 -2.83
N THR A 134 13.26 1.26 -3.46
CA THR A 134 14.09 2.31 -4.04
C THR A 134 14.11 2.23 -5.57
N ILE A 135 13.75 3.32 -6.25
CA ILE A 135 13.95 3.48 -7.69
C ILE A 135 15.11 4.45 -7.92
N ILE A 136 16.11 4.01 -8.67
CA ILE A 136 17.21 4.86 -9.13
C ILE A 136 17.01 5.10 -10.62
N ILE A 137 16.94 6.36 -11.03
CA ILE A 137 16.84 6.78 -12.42
C ILE A 137 18.17 7.41 -12.84
N GLU A 138 18.77 6.87 -13.90
CA GLU A 138 20.01 7.35 -14.52
C GLU A 138 19.78 8.11 -15.83
#